data_AF-A0A528J9I9-F1
#
_entry.id   AF-A0A528J9I9-F1
#
_cell.length_a   1.000
_cell.length_b   1.000
_cell.length_c   1.000
_cell.angle_alpha   90.00
_cell.angle_beta   90.00
_cell.angle_gamma   90.00
#
_symmetry.space_group_name_H-M   'P 1'
#
loop_
_entity.id
_entity.type
_entity.pdbx_description
1 polymer ?
#
loop_
_entity_poly.entity_id
_entity_poly.type
_entity_poly.pdbx_seq_one_letter_code
_entity_poly.pdbx_strand_id
1 'polypeptide(L)'
;MAADDQTMTLEQSVQAAVELDAPLNERLEVVARAVRRLNGDFADAVDRLVSRLQEQGAGAMAPAPGDLMPAFLLPDDSGQLIGLA
;
A
#
# COMPACT_ATOMS: atom_id res chain seq x y z
N MET A 1 -2.70 -35.59 4.79
CA MET A 1 -2.71 -34.17 5.19
C MET A 1 -2.30 -33.40 3.94
N ALA A 2 -3.26 -33.17 3.04
CA ALA A 2 -3.00 -32.53 1.75
C ALA A 2 -2.97 -31.01 1.97
N ALA A 3 -1.90 -30.39 1.48
CA ALA A 3 -1.69 -28.96 1.50
C ALA A 3 -2.88 -28.26 0.86
N ASP A 4 -3.55 -27.42 1.65
CA ASP A 4 -4.54 -26.48 1.16
C ASP A 4 -3.76 -25.37 0.43
N ASP A 5 -3.41 -25.64 -0.83
CA ASP A 5 -2.89 -24.65 -1.78
C ASP A 5 -4.05 -23.72 -2.15
N GLN A 6 -4.59 -23.01 -1.15
CA GLN A 6 -5.58 -21.98 -1.37
C GLN A 6 -4.90 -20.85 -2.10
N THR A 7 -5.16 -20.79 -3.41
CA THR A 7 -4.86 -19.61 -4.22
C THR A 7 -5.62 -18.44 -3.58
N MET A 8 -4.93 -17.64 -2.76
CA MET A 8 -5.52 -16.43 -2.20
C MET A 8 -5.97 -15.55 -3.36
N THR A 9 -7.20 -15.06 -3.27
CA THR A 9 -7.73 -14.11 -4.24
C THR A 9 -6.94 -12.79 -4.17
N LEU A 10 -7.09 -11.94 -5.18
CA LEU A 10 -6.49 -10.61 -5.16
C LEU A 10 -6.91 -9.83 -3.90
N GLU A 11 -8.20 -9.88 -3.56
CA GLU A 11 -8.77 -9.20 -2.40
C GLU A 11 -8.14 -9.68 -1.09
N GLN A 12 -7.97 -10.99 -0.93
CA GLN A 12 -7.30 -11.57 0.24
C GLN A 12 -5.83 -11.18 0.30
N SER A 13 -5.16 -11.10 -0.85
CA SER A 13 -3.75 -10.71 -0.93
C SER A 13 -3.54 -9.23 -0.61
N VAL A 14 -4.47 -8.36 -1.04
CA VAL A 14 -4.51 -6.94 -0.66
C VAL A 14 -4.78 -6.79 0.84
N GLN A 15 -5.75 -7.53 1.38
CA GLN A 15 -6.05 -7.50 2.81
C GLN A 15 -4.84 -7.93 3.66
N ALA A 16 -4.16 -9.02 3.28
CA ALA A 16 -2.95 -9.47 3.95
C ALA A 16 -1.81 -8.45 3.86
N ALA A 17 -1.65 -7.78 2.72
CA ALA A 17 -0.69 -6.69 2.58
C ALA A 17 -1.08 -5.47 3.42
N VAL A 18 -2.36 -5.25 3.74
CA VAL A 18 -2.81 -4.16 4.61
C VAL A 18 -2.53 -4.44 6.07
N GLU A 19 -2.69 -5.68 6.50
CA GLU A 19 -2.44 -6.14 7.88
C GLU A 19 -0.95 -6.32 8.18
N LEU A 20 -0.10 -6.37 7.15
CA LEU A 20 1.34 -6.48 7.30
C LEU A 20 1.91 -5.17 7.88
N ASP A 21 2.47 -5.27 9.08
CA ASP A 21 3.23 -4.19 9.74
C ASP A 21 4.63 -4.07 9.10
N ALA A 22 4.65 -3.61 7.85
CA ALA A 22 5.82 -3.47 7.01
C ALA A 22 5.76 -2.16 6.19
N PRO A 23 6.90 -1.65 5.74
CA PRO A 23 6.92 -0.47 4.88
C PRO A 23 6.22 -0.72 3.53
N LEU A 24 5.76 0.37 2.91
CA LEU A 24 4.87 0.34 1.74
C LEU A 24 5.44 -0.48 0.58
N ASN A 25 6.75 -0.42 0.34
CA ASN A 25 7.43 -1.20 -0.70
C ASN A 25 7.24 -2.71 -0.51
N GLU A 26 7.37 -3.22 0.71
CA GLU A 26 7.21 -4.64 1.01
C GLU A 26 5.76 -5.08 0.87
N ARG A 27 4.81 -4.25 1.32
CA ARG A 27 3.37 -4.48 1.14
C ARG A 27 2.99 -4.54 -0.34
N LEU A 28 3.54 -3.66 -1.17
CA LEU A 28 3.32 -3.64 -2.61
C LEU A 28 3.90 -4.88 -3.32
N GLU A 29 5.03 -5.41 -2.87
CA GLU A 29 5.60 -6.65 -3.42
C GLU A 29 4.68 -7.87 -3.21
N VAL A 30 4.03 -7.95 -2.04
CA VAL A 30 3.07 -9.03 -1.74
C VAL A 30 1.90 -8.99 -2.72
N VAL A 31 1.33 -7.81 -2.97
CA VAL A 31 0.23 -7.62 -3.93
C VAL A 31 0.70 -7.90 -5.35
N ALA A 32 1.87 -7.41 -5.77
CA ALA A 32 2.40 -7.66 -7.11
C ALA A 32 2.62 -9.16 -7.40
N ARG A 33 3.14 -9.91 -6.42
CA ARG A 33 3.29 -11.38 -6.52
C ARG A 33 1.95 -12.09 -6.66
N ALA A 34 0.92 -11.64 -5.94
CA ALA A 34 -0.43 -12.21 -6.07
C ALA A 34 -1.05 -11.90 -7.44
N VAL A 35 -0.92 -10.66 -7.92
CA VAL A 35 -1.39 -10.25 -9.25
C VAL A 35 -0.72 -11.06 -10.36
N ARG A 36 0.61 -11.25 -10.30
CA ARG A 36 1.37 -12.09 -11.26
C ARG A 36 0.84 -13.52 -11.38
N ARG A 37 0.31 -14.08 -10.28
CA ARG A 37 -0.27 -15.43 -10.29
C ARG A 37 -1.67 -15.47 -10.90
N LEU A 38 -2.43 -14.38 -10.80
CA LEU A 38 -3.83 -14.32 -11.22
C LEU A 38 -4.01 -13.86 -12.67
N ASN A 39 -3.18 -12.92 -13.14
CA ASN A 39 -3.22 -12.44 -14.52
C ASN A 39 -1.88 -11.77 -14.90
N GLY A 40 -1.13 -12.38 -15.83
CA GLY A 40 0.15 -11.87 -16.30
C GLY A 40 0.08 -10.49 -16.95
N ASP A 41 -1.00 -10.18 -17.67
CA ASP A 41 -1.16 -8.90 -18.36
C ASP A 41 -1.43 -7.74 -17.39
N PHE A 42 -2.11 -8.01 -16.26
CA PHE A 42 -2.34 -7.00 -15.22
C PHE A 42 -1.10 -6.78 -14.36
N ALA A 43 -0.22 -7.77 -14.26
CA ALA A 43 0.99 -7.70 -13.47
C ALA A 43 1.98 -6.65 -13.97
N ASP A 44 2.19 -6.56 -15.29
CA ASP A 44 3.07 -5.55 -15.87
C ASP A 44 2.59 -4.12 -15.56
N ALA A 45 1.27 -3.90 -15.58
CA ALA A 45 0.68 -2.61 -15.24
C ALA A 45 0.90 -2.26 -13.76
N VAL A 46 0.75 -3.23 -12.86
CA VAL A 46 0.99 -3.07 -11.41
C VAL A 46 2.47 -2.86 -11.12
N ASP A 47 3.36 -3.65 -11.72
CA ASP A 47 4.81 -3.51 -11.54
C ASP A 47 5.32 -2.13 -11.99
N ARG A 48 4.79 -1.62 -13.12
CA ARG A 48 5.09 -0.27 -13.59
C ARG A 48 4.61 0.81 -12.62
N LEU A 49 3.42 0.63 -12.02
CA LEU A 49 2.89 1.56 -11.02
C LEU A 49 3.75 1.57 -9.75
N VAL A 50 4.09 0.38 -9.24
CA VAL A 50 4.91 0.21 -8.03
C VAL A 50 6.30 0.79 -8.23
N SER A 51 6.96 0.48 -9.34
CA SER A 51 8.29 1.01 -9.65
C SER A 51 8.26 2.54 -9.70
N ARG A 52 7.25 3.14 -10.34
CA ARG A 52 7.10 4.60 -10.38
C ARG A 52 6.91 5.20 -8.98
N LEU A 53 6.13 4.57 -8.11
CA LEU A 53 5.94 5.05 -6.73
C LEU A 53 7.24 4.99 -5.92
N GLN A 54 8.02 3.92 -6.08
CA GLN A 54 9.31 3.75 -5.41
C GLN A 54 10.34 4.78 -5.91
N GLU A 55 10.46 4.98 -7.22
CA GLU A 55 11.36 5.98 -7.82
C GLU A 55 11.05 7.42 -7.36
N GLN A 56 9.77 7.72 -7.13
CA GLN A 56 9.33 9.03 -6.64
C GLN A 56 9.41 9.16 -5.12
N GLY A 57 9.91 8.14 -4.40
CA GLY A 57 10.03 8.16 -2.95
C GLY A 57 8.68 8.24 -2.23
N ALA A 58 7.65 7.62 -2.79
CA ALA A 58 6.31 7.63 -2.19
C ALA A 58 6.37 7.09 -0.75
N GLY A 59 5.95 7.92 0.21
CA GLY A 59 6.00 7.59 1.64
C GLY A 59 7.34 7.82 2.32
N ALA A 60 8.42 8.15 1.61
CA ALA A 60 9.73 8.39 2.21
C ALA A 60 9.77 9.65 3.11
N MET A 61 8.89 10.62 2.84
CA MET A 61 8.73 11.83 3.64
C MET A 61 7.64 11.72 4.70
N ALA A 62 7.05 10.53 4.89
CA ALA A 62 6.04 10.33 5.93
C ALA A 62 6.74 10.34 7.30
N PRO A 63 6.21 11.08 8.30
CA PRO A 63 6.76 11.07 9.64
C PRO A 63 6.64 9.68 10.28
N ALA A 64 7.67 9.24 10.99
CA ALA A 64 7.63 8.02 11.78
C ALA A 64 6.87 8.24 13.11
N PRO A 65 6.47 7.17 13.82
CA PRO A 65 5.90 7.31 15.15
C PRO A 65 6.84 8.07 16.11
N GLY A 66 6.38 9.20 16.63
CA GLY A 66 7.16 10.08 17.51
C GLY A 66 7.80 11.28 16.81
N ASP A 67 7.82 11.31 15.47
CA ASP A 67 8.24 12.49 14.71
C ASP A 67 7.15 13.58 14.73
N LEU A 68 7.58 14.82 14.55
CA LEU A 68 6.66 15.94 14.38
C LEU A 68 5.87 15.77 13.08
N MET A 69 4.55 15.77 13.19
CA MET A 69 3.65 15.82 12.04
C MET A 69 3.91 17.14 11.27
N PRO A 70 4.11 17.10 9.94
CA PRO A 70 4.17 18.32 9.14
C PRO A 70 2.83 19.05 9.20
N ALA A 71 2.79 20.35 8.92
CA ALA A 71 1.52 21.07 8.87
C ALA A 71 0.65 20.50 7.74
N PHE A 72 -0.58 20.08 8.06
CA PHE A 72 -1.56 19.59 7.10
C PHE A 72 -2.94 20.19 7.39
N LEU A 73 -3.78 20.27 6.35
CA LEU A 73 -5.16 20.73 6.46
C LEU A 73 -6.10 19.53 6.30
N LEU A 74 -7.04 19.37 7.22
CA LEU A 74 -8.14 18.42 7.08
C LEU A 74 -9.48 19.17 7.10
N PRO A 75 -10.48 18.70 6.35
CA PRO A 75 -11.84 19.17 6.52
C PRO A 75 -12.34 18.81 7.92
N ASP A 76 -12.94 19.78 8.60
CA ASP A 76 -13.71 19.55 9.82
C ASP A 76 -15.07 18.89 9.51
N ASP A 77 -15.86 18.65 10.54
CA ASP A 77 -17.20 18.10 10.48
C ASP A 77 -18.22 18.98 9.73
N SER A 78 -17.87 20.24 9.46
CA SER A 78 -18.61 21.16 8.59
C SER A 78 -18.04 21.25 7.17
N GLY A 79 -16.98 20.49 6.86
CA GLY A 79 -16.29 20.48 5.57
C GLY A 79 -15.31 21.65 5.36
N GLN A 80 -15.01 22.45 6.39
CA GLN A 80 -14.04 23.54 6.33
C GLN A 80 -12.62 23.02 6.55
N LEU A 81 -11.68 23.45 5.71
CA LEU A 81 -10.28 23.05 5.87
C LEU A 81 -9.66 23.74 7.08
N ILE A 82 -9.30 22.96 8.11
CA ILE A 82 -8.63 23.42 9.32
C ILE A 82 -7.24 22.78 9.45
N GLY A 83 -6.28 23.55 9.97
CA GLY A 83 -4.96 23.04 10.34
C GLY A 83 -4.95 22.65 11.82
N LEU A 84 -4.41 21.46 12.11
CA LEU A 84 -4.14 21.06 13.49
C LEU A 84 -2.73 21.57 13.85
N ALA A 85 -2.66 22.52 14.78
CA ALA A 85 -1.42 23.10 15.29
C ALA A 85 -0.78 22.21 16.35
#